data_AF-A0A8T6T982-F1
#
_entry.id   AF-A0A8T6T982-F1
#
_cell.length_a   1.000
_cell.length_b   1.000
_cell.length_c   1.000
_cell.angle_alpha   90.00
_cell.angle_beta   90.00
_cell.angle_gamma   90.00
#
_symmetry.space_group_name_H-M   'P 1'
#
loop_
_entity.id
_entity.type
_entity.pdbx_description
1 polymer ?
#
loop_
_entity_poly.entity_id
_entity_poly.type
_entity_poly.pdbx_seq_one_letter_code
_entity_poly.pdbx_strand_id
1 'polypeptide(L)' 'MSARWRLLDTGTRDAAENMCLDKAVLEARSRDLVPDTLRFLQFSPPAVLVGYHQAVDLEVRT' A
#
# COMPACT_ATOMS: atom_id res chain seq x y z
N MET A 1 -17.23 -14.40 -17.68
CA MET A 1 -17.35 -14.39 -16.20
C MET A 1 -16.60 -13.16 -15.70
N SER A 2 -17.18 -12.39 -14.77
CA SER A 2 -16.47 -11.28 -14.13
C SER A 2 -15.45 -11.82 -13.13
N ALA A 3 -14.22 -11.31 -13.12
CA ALA A 3 -13.21 -11.69 -12.12
C ALA A 3 -13.67 -11.25 -10.73
N ARG A 4 -13.48 -12.10 -9.70
CA ARG A 4 -13.83 -11.75 -8.32
C ARG A 4 -12.74 -10.87 -7.73
N TRP A 5 -13.07 -9.62 -7.42
CA TRP A 5 -12.17 -8.70 -6.73
C TRP A 5 -12.31 -8.79 -5.21
N ARG A 6 -11.22 -8.51 -4.49
CA ARG A 6 -11.19 -8.34 -3.03
C ARG A 6 -11.09 -6.85 -2.72
N LEU A 7 -12.01 -6.33 -1.92
CA LEU A 7 -11.90 -5.00 -1.34
C LEU A 7 -11.29 -5.09 0.06
N LEU A 8 -10.26 -4.28 0.33
CA LEU A 8 -9.69 -4.10 1.66
C LEU A 8 -9.89 -2.66 2.12
N ASP A 9 -10.81 -2.47 3.06
CA ASP A 9 -10.91 -1.25 3.84
C ASP A 9 -10.35 -1.52 5.23
N THR A 10 -9.10 -1.12 5.42
CA THR A 10 -8.38 -1.43 6.63
C THR A 10 -8.50 -0.32 7.68
N GLY A 11 -9.03 0.86 7.31
CA GLY A 11 -8.92 2.09 8.10
C GLY A 11 -7.50 2.67 8.08
N THR A 12 -7.23 3.61 8.98
CA THR A 12 -5.90 4.24 9.12
C THR A 12 -4.89 3.28 9.73
N ARG A 13 -3.62 3.44 9.33
CA ARG A 13 -2.46 2.65 9.78
C ARG A 13 -1.22 3.53 9.81
N ASP A 14 -0.20 3.12 10.56
CA ASP A 14 1.09 3.78 10.43
C ASP A 14 1.75 3.46 9.08
N ALA A 15 2.83 4.18 8.76
CA ALA A 15 3.52 4.00 7.50
C ALA A 15 4.12 2.59 7.35
N ALA A 16 4.70 2.03 8.41
CA ALA A 16 5.37 0.73 8.36
C ALA A 16 4.37 -0.41 8.13
N GLU A 17 3.23 -0.38 8.82
CA GLU A 17 2.14 -1.33 8.63
C GLU A 17 1.56 -1.27 7.22
N ASN A 18 1.34 -0.06 6.68
CA ASN A 18 0.87 0.12 5.31
C ASN A 18 1.85 -0.46 4.28
N MET A 19 3.15 -0.16 4.40
CA MET A 19 4.16 -0.68 3.48
C MET A 19 4.30 -2.20 3.59
N CYS A 20 4.21 -2.76 4.79
CA CYS A 20 4.24 -4.20 5.02
C CYS A 20 3.04 -4.89 4.34
N LEU A 21 1.83 -4.34 4.53
CA LEU A 21 0.62 -4.91 3.94
C LEU A 21 0.63 -4.83 2.41
N ASP A 22 1.09 -3.72 1.83
CA ASP A 22 1.22 -3.57 0.38
C ASP A 22 2.16 -4.62 -0.21
N LYS A 23 3.32 -4.83 0.42
CA LYS A 23 4.28 -5.88 0.01
C LYS A 23 3.65 -7.28 0.12
N ALA A 24 3.01 -7.59 1.24
CA ALA A 24 2.40 -8.89 1.46
C ALA A 24 1.28 -9.18 0.45
N VAL A 25 0.43 -8.19 0.14
CA VAL A 25 -0.63 -8.33 -0.87
C VAL A 25 -0.04 -8.50 -2.27
N LEU A 26 0.97 -7.70 -2.64
CA LEU A 26 1.64 -7.78 -3.93
C LEU A 26 2.29 -9.16 -4.14
N GLU A 27 3.03 -9.66 -3.14
CA GLU A 27 3.65 -10.99 -3.17
C GLU A 27 2.62 -12.12 -3.20
N ALA A 28 1.52 -12.01 -2.46
CA ALA A 28 0.45 -13.00 -2.49
C ALA A 28 -0.24 -13.03 -3.86
N ARG A 29 -0.45 -11.87 -4.50
CA ARG A 29 -1.02 -11.78 -5.85
C ARG A 29 -0.10 -12.33 -6.91
N SER A 30 1.20 -12.05 -6.85
CA SER A 30 2.15 -12.58 -7.84
C SER A 30 2.26 -14.11 -7.84
N ARG A 31 1.77 -14.76 -6.79
CA ARG A 31 1.68 -16.22 -6.62
C ARG A 31 0.26 -16.77 -6.76
N ASP A 32 -0.70 -15.95 -7.17
CA ASP A 32 -2.12 -16.30 -7.30
C ASP A 32 -2.80 -16.83 -6.02
N LEU A 33 -2.29 -16.46 -4.84
CA LEU A 33 -2.81 -16.91 -3.54
C LEU A 33 -4.06 -16.14 -3.08
N VAL A 34 -4.31 -14.96 -3.65
CA VAL A 34 -5.43 -14.07 -3.30
C VAL A 34 -6.00 -13.45 -4.59
N PRO A 35 -7.24 -12.92 -4.66
CA PRO A 35 -7.77 -12.30 -5.87
C PRO A 35 -7.33 -10.84 -6.06
N ASP A 36 -7.48 -10.28 -7.27
CA ASP A 36 -7.21 -8.86 -7.56
C ASP A 36 -7.80 -7.96 -6.48
N THR A 37 -6.97 -7.05 -5.96
CA THR A 37 -7.26 -6.37 -4.71
C THR A 37 -7.35 -4.86 -4.96
N LEU A 38 -8.49 -4.29 -4.59
CA LEU A 38 -8.65 -2.85 -4.38
C LEU A 38 -8.48 -2.56 -2.90
N ARG A 39 -7.63 -1.59 -2.56
CA ARG A 39 -7.34 -1.23 -1.18
C ARG A 39 -7.46 0.27 -0.98
N PHE A 40 -8.15 0.69 0.09
CA PHE A 40 -8.08 2.06 0.57
C PHE A 40 -6.86 2.24 1.46
N LEU A 41 -6.04 3.24 1.15
CA LEU A 41 -4.78 3.52 1.83
C LEU A 41 -4.89 4.85 2.59
N GLN A 42 -4.75 4.79 3.91
CA GLN A 42 -4.74 5.98 4.78
C GLN A 42 -3.65 5.85 5.85
N PHE A 43 -3.01 6.97 6.17
CA PHE A 43 -1.88 7.03 7.09
C PHE A 43 -2.26 7.78 8.38
N SER A 44 -1.91 7.23 9.54
CA SER A 44 -1.95 7.89 10.84
C SER A 44 -0.81 7.37 11.71
N PRO A 45 0.14 8.21 12.16
CA PRO A 45 0.24 9.66 11.92
C PRO A 45 0.46 10.00 10.42
N PRO A 46 0.30 11.28 10.03
CA PRO A 46 0.59 11.72 8.65
C PRO A 46 2.00 11.31 8.23
N ALA A 47 2.12 10.79 7.00
CA ALA A 47 3.38 10.33 6.43
C ALA A 47 3.53 10.85 5.00
N VAL A 48 4.78 11.04 4.57
CA VAL A 48 5.11 11.39 3.18
C VAL A 48 5.63 10.13 2.48
N LEU A 49 5.09 9.84 1.29
CA LEU A 49 5.61 8.80 0.41
C LEU A 49 6.55 9.43 -0.59
N VAL A 50 7.77 8.89 -0.68
CA VAL A 50 8.79 9.33 -1.62
C VAL A 50 9.01 8.20 -2.63
N GLY A 51 8.97 8.52 -3.92
CA GLY A 51 9.22 7.55 -4.98
C GLY A 51 10.63 7.00 -4.89
N TYR A 52 10.81 5.74 -5.32
CA TYR A 52 12.09 5.03 -5.21
C TYR A 52 13.29 5.77 -5.85
N HIS A 53 13.03 6.55 -6.89
CA HIS A 53 14.04 7.35 -7.60
C HIS A 53 14.04 8.83 -7.21
N GLN A 54 13.31 9.23 -6.17
CA GLN A 54 13.28 10.60 -5.67
C GLN A 54 14.21 10.76 -4.47
N ALA A 55 14.82 11.94 -4.37
CA ALA A 55 15.69 12.29 -3.24
C ALA A 55 14.86 12.94 -2.14
N VAL A 56 14.87 12.37 -0.93
CA VAL A 56 14.01 12.79 0.19
C VAL A 56 14.18 14.28 0.53
N ASP A 57 15.42 14.77 0.50
CA ASP A 57 15.80 16.16 0.79
C ASP A 57 15.29 17.17 -0.25
N LEU A 58 14.95 16.72 -1.45
CA LEU A 58 14.37 17.57 -2.50
C LEU A 58 12.84 17.58 -2.49
N GLU A 59 12.21 16.55 -1.91
CA GLU A 59 10.75 16.35 -1.94
C GLU A 59 10.07 16.74 -0.62
N VAL A 60 10.77 16.60 0.51
CA VAL A 60 10.19 16.76 1.84
C VAL A 60 10.76 18.00 2.52
N ARG A 61 9.87 18.90 2.92
CA ARG A 61 10.21 20.05 3.77
C ARG A 61 10.05 19.63 5.23
N THR A 62 11.17 19.44 5.91
CA THR A 62 11.25 19.13 7.34
C THR A 62 11.22 20.40 8.19
#